data_AF-A0A6M5YTC2-F1
#
_entry.id   AF-A0A6M5YTC2-F1
#
_cell.length_a   1.000
_cell.length_b   1.000
_cell.length_c   1.000
_cell.angle_alpha   90.00
_cell.angle_beta   90.00
_cell.angle_gamma   90.00
#
_symmetry.space_group_name_H-M   'P 1'
#
loop_
_entity.id
_entity.type
_entity.pdbx_description
1 polymer ?
#
loop_
_entity_poly.entity_id
_entity_poly.type
_entity_poly.pdbx_seq_one_letter_code
_entity_poly.pdbx_strand_id
1 'polypeptide(L)'
;MNQIGDTARYVRERLGMTQRAAAAALGVSAVHLSNVERGRADPSSSLLSRFKTVYGIDVYVLSYCLEDESRDMPAGLREARRHLADALRQGLREPEVCQNRGG
;
A
#
# COMPACT_ATOMS: atom_id res chain seq x y z
N MET A 1 13.33 9.06 1.05
CA MET A 1 13.18 7.64 1.39
C MET A 1 11.71 7.43 1.67
N ASN A 2 11.00 6.67 0.84
CA ASN A 2 9.57 6.48 1.02
C ASN A 2 9.39 5.57 2.25
N GLN A 3 8.83 6.08 3.34
CA GLN A 3 8.65 5.24 4.52
C GLN A 3 7.52 4.24 4.24
N ILE A 4 7.55 3.07 4.88
CA ILE A 4 6.51 2.05 4.71
C ILE A 4 5.12 2.62 5.03
N GLY A 5 5.04 3.56 5.99
CA GLY A 5 3.84 4.33 6.29
C GLY A 5 3.30 5.15 5.12
N ASP A 6 4.17 5.81 4.35
CA ASP A 6 3.78 6.57 3.15
C ASP A 6 3.21 5.65 2.08
N THR A 7 3.80 4.45 1.93
CA THR A 7 3.29 3.45 0.98
C THR A 7 1.93 2.89 1.42
N ALA A 8 1.73 2.63 2.71
CA ALA A 8 0.44 2.22 3.25
C ALA A 8 -0.64 3.28 3.00
N ARG A 9 -0.30 4.56 3.21
CA ARG A 9 -1.15 5.70 2.89
C ARG A 9 -1.48 5.76 1.40
N TYR A 10 -0.47 5.61 0.54
CA TYR A 10 -0.65 5.61 -0.91
C TYR A 10 -1.66 4.53 -1.35
N VAL A 11 -1.51 3.30 -0.87
CA VAL A 11 -2.46 2.22 -1.14
C VAL A 11 -3.88 2.63 -0.76
N ARG A 12 -4.08 3.13 0.46
CA ARG A 12 -5.39 3.56 0.94
C ARG A 12 -6.01 4.63 0.05
N GLU A 13 -5.24 5.65 -0.33
CA GLU A 13 -5.70 6.75 -1.17
C GLU A 13 -6.05 6.29 -2.59
N ARG A 14 -5.28 5.33 -3.15
CA ARG A 14 -5.59 4.71 -4.45
C ARG A 14 -6.87 3.89 -4.44
N LEU A 15 -7.17 3.24 -3.32
CA LEU A 15 -8.43 2.53 -3.10
C LEU A 15 -9.60 3.47 -2.76
N GLY A 16 -9.39 4.79 -2.71
CA GLY A 16 -10.45 5.77 -2.41
C GLY A 16 -10.96 5.70 -0.96
N MET A 17 -10.19 5.12 -0.04
CA MET A 17 -10.63 4.86 1.32
C MET A 17 -10.26 5.98 2.31
N THR A 18 -11.18 6.25 3.24
CA THR A 18 -10.85 7.04 4.45
C THR A 18 -9.99 6.22 5.41
N GLN A 19 -9.25 6.87 6.31
CA GLN A 19 -8.47 6.16 7.34
C GLN A 19 -9.34 5.24 8.21
N ARG A 20 -10.57 5.66 8.54
CA ARG A 20 -11.50 4.83 9.32
C ARG A 20 -11.96 3.60 8.55
N ALA A 21 -12.32 3.75 7.28
CA ALA A 21 -12.75 2.64 6.44
C ALA A 21 -11.63 1.61 6.24
N ALA A 22 -10.42 2.10 5.94
CA ALA A 22 -9.25 1.23 5.79
C ALA A 22 -8.86 0.53 7.10
N ALA A 23 -8.91 1.23 8.23
CA ALA A 23 -8.62 0.63 9.53
C ALA A 23 -9.65 -0.47 9.88
N ALA A 24 -10.93 -0.23 9.59
CA ALA A 24 -11.97 -1.23 9.77
C ALA A 24 -11.75 -2.47 8.88
N ALA A 25 -11.48 -2.27 7.58
CA ALA A 25 -11.18 -3.35 6.64
C ALA A 25 -9.94 -4.16 7.03
N LEU A 26 -8.89 -3.47 7.49
CA LEU A 26 -7.68 -4.10 8.00
C LEU A 26 -7.87 -4.72 9.39
N GLY A 27 -8.94 -4.40 10.14
CA GLY A 27 -9.14 -4.91 11.50
C GLY A 27 -8.14 -4.34 12.51
N VAL A 28 -7.78 -3.05 12.36
CA VAL A 28 -6.92 -2.31 13.30
C VAL A 28 -7.61 -1.02 13.78
N SER A 29 -7.08 -0.38 14.81
CA SER A 29 -7.62 0.91 15.24
C SER A 29 -7.26 2.01 14.24
N ALA A 30 -8.18 2.95 14.02
CA ALA A 30 -7.93 4.11 13.17
C ALA A 30 -6.73 4.92 13.67
N VAL A 31 -6.53 5.03 14.98
CA VAL A 31 -5.37 5.70 15.59
C VAL A 31 -4.06 4.99 15.22
N HIS A 32 -4.02 3.66 15.29
CA HIS A 32 -2.82 2.90 14.92
C HIS A 32 -2.46 3.12 13.45
N LEU A 33 -3.42 2.94 12.53
CA LEU A 33 -3.19 3.17 11.10
C LEU A 33 -2.74 4.62 10.85
N SER A 34 -3.35 5.58 11.52
CA SER A 34 -3.03 7.01 11.38
C SER A 34 -1.63 7.35 11.91
N ASN A 35 -1.13 6.67 12.95
CA ASN A 35 0.24 6.83 13.43
C ASN A 35 1.25 6.22 12.47
N VAL A 36 0.94 5.03 11.92
CA VAL A 36 1.77 4.36 10.91
C VAL A 36 1.89 5.21 9.65
N GLU A 37 0.78 5.69 9.09
CA GLU A 37 0.76 6.51 7.88
C GLU A 37 1.47 7.87 8.03
N ARG A 38 1.74 8.32 9.26
CA ARG A 38 2.49 9.56 9.54
C ARG A 38 3.92 9.31 9.98
N GLY A 39 4.40 8.06 9.93
CA GLY A 39 5.73 7.69 10.41
C GLY A 39 5.93 7.85 11.93
N ARG A 40 4.84 7.96 12.70
CA ARG A 40 4.89 8.07 14.17
C ARG A 40 4.96 6.72 14.88
N ALA A 41 4.72 5.64 14.15
CA ALA A 41 4.84 4.27 14.62
C ALA A 41 5.25 3.37 13.47
N ASP A 42 6.08 2.37 13.75
CA ASP A 42 6.37 1.34 12.77
C ASP A 42 5.14 0.44 12.57
N PRO A 43 4.87 0.01 11.31
CA PRO A 43 3.80 -0.93 11.03
C PRO A 43 4.10 -2.28 11.69
N SER A 44 3.12 -2.81 12.42
CA SER A 44 3.23 -4.17 12.97
C SER A 44 3.25 -5.22 11.85
N SER A 45 3.89 -6.36 12.09
CA SER A 45 3.85 -7.51 11.18
C SER A 45 2.42 -7.97 10.88
N SER A 46 1.52 -7.88 11.87
CA SER A 46 0.09 -8.15 11.69
C SER A 46 -0.56 -7.21 10.69
N LEU A 47 -0.31 -5.90 10.81
CA LEU A 47 -0.82 -4.90 9.87
C LEU A 47 -0.31 -5.18 8.45
N LEU A 48 0.98 -5.45 8.28
CA LEU A 48 1.59 -5.78 6.99
C LEU A 48 0.98 -7.05 6.37
N SER A 49 0.74 -8.07 7.17
CA SER A 49 0.05 -9.29 6.73
C SER A 49 -1.37 -9.00 6.26
N ARG A 50 -2.09 -8.11 6.95
CA ARG A 50 -3.45 -7.69 6.58
C ARG A 50 -3.49 -6.93 5.25
N PHE A 51 -2.48 -6.12 4.92
CA PHE A 51 -2.38 -5.53 3.59
C PHE A 51 -2.30 -6.60 2.48
N LYS A 52 -1.54 -7.68 2.73
CA LYS A 52 -1.42 -8.80 1.78
C LYS A 52 -2.74 -9.56 1.62
N THR A 53 -3.41 -9.88 2.73
CA THR A 53 -4.60 -10.73 2.69
C THR A 53 -5.88 -9.97 2.32
N VAL A 54 -6.03 -8.72 2.74
CA VAL A 54 -7.24 -7.93 2.49
C VAL A 54 -7.17 -7.20 1.16
N TYR A 55 -6.01 -6.67 0.79
CA TYR A 55 -5.86 -5.88 -0.44
C TYR A 55 -5.01 -6.56 -1.52
N GLY A 56 -4.41 -7.72 -1.24
CA GLY A 56 -3.51 -8.38 -2.19
C GLY A 56 -2.18 -7.66 -2.38
N ILE A 57 -1.79 -6.76 -1.46
CA ILE A 57 -0.64 -5.86 -1.64
C ILE A 57 0.42 -6.13 -0.58
N ASP A 58 1.64 -6.37 -1.03
CA ASP A 58 2.82 -6.31 -0.18
C ASP A 58 3.37 -4.86 -0.16
N VAL A 59 3.24 -4.20 1.00
CA VAL A 59 3.64 -2.80 1.19
C VAL A 59 5.16 -2.61 1.03
N TYR A 60 5.99 -3.61 1.36
CA TYR A 60 7.44 -3.50 1.16
C TYR A 60 7.81 -3.56 -0.32
N VAL A 61 7.21 -4.50 -1.05
CA VAL A 61 7.43 -4.63 -2.49
C VAL A 61 6.98 -3.36 -3.20
N LEU A 62 5.81 -2.84 -2.85
CA LEU A 62 5.32 -1.59 -3.43
C LEU A 62 6.22 -0.40 -3.06
N SER A 63 6.68 -0.29 -1.81
CA SER A 63 7.60 0.76 -1.39
C SER A 63 8.87 0.74 -2.24
N TYR A 64 9.47 -0.44 -2.41
CA TYR A 64 10.65 -0.63 -3.25
C TYR A 64 10.41 -0.25 -4.72
N CYS A 65 9.24 -0.55 -5.27
CA CYS A 65 8.88 -0.20 -6.65
C CYS A 65 8.60 1.30 -6.83
N LEU A 66 8.20 2.00 -5.78
CA LEU A 66 7.87 3.43 -5.81
C LEU A 66 9.04 4.35 -5.42
N GLU A 67 10.11 3.84 -4.80
CA GLU A 67 11.32 4.61 -4.53
C GLU A 67 11.93 5.19 -5.83
N ASP A 68 12.61 6.34 -5.77
CA ASP A 68 13.27 6.89 -6.96
C ASP A 68 14.50 6.05 -7.38
N GLU A 69 14.82 6.08 -8.68
CA GLU A 69 15.86 5.30 -9.40
C GLU A 69 17.31 5.59 -8.95
N SER A 70 17.52 6.28 -7.82
CA SER A 70 18.81 6.83 -7.40
C SER A 70 19.81 5.80 -6.86
N ARG A 71 19.48 4.50 -6.84
CA ARG A 71 20.39 3.43 -6.38
C ARG A 71 21.17 2.85 -7.57
N ASP A 72 22.47 2.66 -7.36
CA ASP A 72 23.30 1.88 -8.27
C ASP A 72 22.73 0.45 -8.38
N MET A 73 22.11 0.16 -9.52
CA MET A 73 21.32 -1.05 -9.75
C MET A 73 21.67 -1.63 -11.12
N PRO A 74 21.68 -2.95 -11.32
CA PRO A 74 21.80 -3.52 -12.67
C PRO A 74 20.61 -3.12 -13.56
N ALA A 75 20.85 -2.90 -14.86
CA ALA A 75 19.84 -2.40 -15.79
C ALA A 75 18.59 -3.29 -15.84
N GLY A 76 18.75 -4.61 -15.90
CA GLY A 76 17.61 -5.55 -15.92
C GLY A 76 16.74 -5.49 -14.66
N LEU A 77 17.34 -5.23 -13.49
CA LEU A 77 16.57 -5.10 -12.25
C LEU A 77 15.84 -3.75 -12.17
N ARG A 78 16.41 -2.65 -12.70
CA ARG A 78 15.68 -1.40 -12.87
C ARG A 78 14.48 -1.55 -13.80
N GLU A 79 14.65 -2.23 -14.92
CA GLU A 79 13.58 -2.47 -15.88
C GLU A 79 12.44 -3.29 -15.25
N ALA A 80 12.78 -4.41 -14.60
CA ALA A 80 11.80 -5.23 -13.89
C ALA A 80 11.05 -4.42 -12.81
N ARG A 81 11.77 -3.59 -12.04
CA ARG A 81 11.18 -2.70 -11.03
C ARG A 81 10.20 -1.70 -11.65
N ARG A 82 10.56 -1.10 -12.79
CA ARG A 82 9.68 -0.18 -13.52
C ARG A 82 8.41 -0.88 -14.01
N HIS A 83 8.54 -2.07 -14.59
CA HIS A 83 7.40 -2.87 -15.02
C HIS A 83 6.47 -3.23 -13.86
N LEU A 84 7.02 -3.64 -12.71
CA LEU A 84 6.24 -3.90 -11.50
C LEU A 84 5.54 -2.64 -10.98
N ALA A 85 6.23 -1.50 -10.92
CA ALA A 85 5.66 -0.24 -10.49
C ALA A 85 4.47 0.18 -11.38
N ASP A 86 4.61 0.04 -12.69
CA ASP A 86 3.56 0.39 -13.64
C ASP A 86 2.36 -0.55 -13.55
N ALA A 87 2.60 -1.87 -13.44
CA ALA A 87 1.54 -2.85 -13.23
C ALA A 87 0.77 -2.59 -11.92
N LEU A 88 1.47 -2.30 -10.82
CA LEU A 88 0.84 -1.99 -9.53
C LEU A 88 0.04 -0.68 -9.59
N ARG A 89 0.55 0.36 -10.28
CA ARG A 89 -0.20 1.61 -10.49
C ARG A 89 -1.50 1.38 -11.25
N GLN A 90 -1.51 0.47 -12.22
CA GLN A 90 -2.70 0.12 -12.99
C GLN A 90 -3.69 -0.73 -12.17
N GLY A 91 -3.22 -1.77 -11.49
CA GLY A 91 -4.07 -2.65 -10.68
C GLY A 91 -4.75 -1.94 -9.49
N LEU A 92 -4.07 -0.97 -8.87
CA LEU A 92 -4.64 -0.15 -7.78
C LEU A 92 -5.65 0.90 -8.25
N ARG A 93 -5.93 1.00 -9.56
CA ARG A 93 -6.85 1.98 -10.15
C ARG A 93 -8.24 1.42 -10.38
N GLU A 94 -8.39 0.10 -10.33
CA GLU A 94 -9.67 -0.58 -10.46
C GLU A 94 -10.12 -1.02 -9.07
N PRO A 95 -10.83 -0.16 -8.30
CA PRO A 95 -11.67 -0.73 -7.28
C PRO A 95 -12.67 -1.60 -8.05
N GLU A 96 -12.66 -2.92 -7.82
CA GLU A 96 -13.87 -3.69 -8.05
C GLU A 96 -14.96 -2.91 -7.33
N VAL A 97 -15.83 -2.31 -8.14
CA VAL A 97 -16.92 -1.50 -7.68
C VAL A 97 -17.63 -2.36 -6.65
N CYS A 98 -17.71 -1.85 -5.42
CA CYS A 98 -18.51 -2.44 -4.36
C CYS A 98 -19.99 -2.33 -4.77
N GLN A 99 -20.39 -3.07 -5.79
CA GLN A 99 -21.75 -3.31 -6.22
C GLN A 99 -22.25 -4.52 -5.44
N ASN A 100 -22.73 -4.25 -4.22
CA ASN A 100 -24.04 -4.71 -3.71
C ASN A 100 -24.03 -4.59 -2.18
N ARG A 101 -24.68 -3.56 -1.65
CA ARG A 101 -26.14 -3.44 -1.36
C ARG A 101 -26.49 -4.19 -0.08
N GLY A 102 -26.81 -3.39 0.94
CA GLY A 102 -27.63 -3.85 2.04
C GLY A 102 -28.92 -4.48 1.51
N GLY A 103 -29.23 -5.62 2.10
CA GLY A 103 -30.52 -6.28 2.15
C GLY A 103 -30.64 -6.87 3.54
#